data_AF-A0A0D0ARY0-F1
#
_entry.id   AF-A0A0D0ARY0-F1
#
_cell.length_a   1.000
_cell.length_b   1.000
_cell.length_c   1.000
_cell.angle_alpha   90.00
_cell.angle_beta   90.00
_cell.angle_gamma   90.00
#
_symmetry.space_group_name_H-M   'P 1'
#
loop_
_entity.id
_entity.type
_entity.pdbx_description
1 polymer ?
#
loop_
_entity_poly.entity_id
_entity_poly.type
_entity_poly.pdbx_seq_one_letter_code
_entity_poly.pdbx_strand_id
1 'polypeptide(L)'
;MAFFYSTELYVTADPKTLVEKPLPEALHRTSLLTRVLCFLAFGRPGLEDHWKSLQSDQTFETVRSKSCSILASTITTASVLLATSVVFVSTGSPVPYFDYTSPAPHCLLFISLMLAMIAMLTSGSSMLRWLHADRQWTQEHLKPGGYFVQSYLLSIVTPIFFVTWSLHCFIFAILIAGFCSQNTICRVVTALWLVTYVLNIVTILMHFVWKYSTTLDHTRYQQ
;
A
#
# COMPACT_ATOMS: atom_id res chain seq x y z
N MET A 1 48.15 -19.38 6.37
CA MET A 1 47.69 -19.23 4.98
C MET A 1 47.59 -17.75 4.69
N ALA A 2 48.61 -17.25 4.01
CA ALA A 2 48.71 -15.97 3.32
C ALA A 2 47.46 -15.68 2.46
N PHE A 3 47.03 -14.47 2.13
CA PHE A 3 47.36 -13.06 2.44
C PHE A 3 46.35 -12.21 1.59
N PHE A 4 46.39 -10.87 1.75
CA PHE A 4 45.88 -9.82 0.86
C PHE A 4 44.42 -9.35 1.07
N TYR A 5 44.12 -8.07 1.27
CA TYR A 5 44.94 -6.86 1.44
C TYR A 5 44.08 -5.75 2.05
N SER A 6 44.74 -4.88 2.82
CA SER A 6 44.31 -3.52 3.12
C SER A 6 43.94 -2.78 1.83
N THR A 7 43.07 -1.79 1.88
CA THR A 7 43.42 -0.35 1.86
C THR A 7 42.16 0.44 1.54
N GLU A 8 42.01 1.54 2.26
CA GLU A 8 41.07 2.62 2.02
C GLU A 8 40.80 2.90 0.55
N LEU A 9 39.52 3.00 0.21
CA LEU A 9 39.09 4.04 -0.72
C LEU A 9 37.87 4.71 -0.08
N TYR A 10 38.15 5.70 0.77
CA TYR A 10 37.30 6.87 0.81
C TYR A 10 37.22 7.37 -0.63
N VAL A 11 36.19 6.94 -1.35
CA VAL A 11 35.75 7.62 -2.57
C VAL A 11 35.34 9.01 -2.07
N THR A 12 36.29 9.92 -2.15
CA THR A 12 36.03 11.35 -2.24
C THR A 12 35.01 11.50 -3.36
N ALA A 13 33.75 11.66 -2.96
CA ALA A 13 32.70 12.11 -3.84
C ALA A 13 33.16 13.47 -4.37
N ASP A 14 33.71 13.44 -5.57
CA ASP A 14 34.08 14.60 -6.36
C ASP A 14 32.85 15.53 -6.36
N PRO A 15 32.94 16.78 -5.84
CA PRO A 15 31.86 17.75 -5.89
C PRO A 15 31.73 18.33 -7.31
N LYS A 16 31.97 17.52 -8.34
CA LYS A 16 31.43 17.72 -9.67
C LYS A 16 29.93 17.58 -9.54
N THR A 17 29.28 18.72 -9.31
CA THR A 17 27.96 19.07 -9.81
C THR A 17 27.24 17.84 -10.34
N LEU A 18 26.47 17.18 -9.48
CA LEU A 18 25.46 16.20 -9.89
C LEU A 18 24.61 16.93 -10.93
N VAL A 19 24.96 16.78 -12.21
CA VAL A 19 24.21 17.35 -13.31
C VAL A 19 22.89 16.62 -13.24
N GLU A 20 21.91 17.29 -12.64
CA GLU A 20 20.60 16.74 -12.38
C GLU A 20 20.06 16.25 -13.73
N LYS A 21 20.00 14.92 -13.91
CA LYS A 21 19.54 14.38 -15.19
C LYS A 21 18.08 14.78 -15.33
N PRO A 22 17.73 15.54 -16.38
CA PRO A 22 16.35 15.96 -16.57
C PRO A 22 15.46 14.73 -16.67
N LEU A 23 14.23 14.85 -16.15
CA LEU A 23 13.25 13.78 -16.25
C LEU A 23 13.05 13.41 -17.73
N PRO A 24 13.14 12.13 -18.12
CA PRO A 24 12.90 11.73 -19.50
C PRO A 24 11.52 12.17 -19.99
N GLU A 25 11.41 12.65 -21.23
CA GLU A 25 10.15 13.13 -21.81
C GLU A 25 9.03 12.08 -21.77
N ALA A 26 9.38 10.79 -21.88
CA ALA A 26 8.46 9.67 -21.76
C ALA A 26 7.76 9.60 -20.38
N LEU A 27 8.41 10.09 -19.33
CA LEU A 27 7.87 10.17 -17.97
C LEU A 27 7.06 11.45 -17.75
N HIS A 28 7.26 12.49 -18.56
CA HIS A 28 6.50 13.74 -18.46
C HIS A 28 5.04 13.58 -18.92
N ARG A 29 4.81 12.65 -19.87
CA ARG A 29 3.47 12.29 -20.36
C ARG A 29 2.77 11.32 -19.39
N THR A 30 2.49 11.79 -18.18
CA THR A 30 1.77 10.98 -17.17
C THR A 30 0.28 10.91 -17.49
N SER A 31 -0.23 9.69 -17.71
CA SER A 31 -1.68 9.46 -17.73
C SER A 31 -2.29 9.77 -16.37
N LEU A 32 -3.59 10.12 -16.32
CA LEU A 32 -4.31 10.38 -15.08
C LEU A 32 -4.20 9.20 -14.10
N LEU A 33 -4.27 7.98 -14.62
CA LEU A 33 -4.08 6.75 -13.86
C LEU A 33 -2.70 6.68 -13.19
N THR A 34 -1.63 7.03 -13.90
CA THR A 34 -0.29 7.09 -13.32
C THR A 34 -0.21 8.13 -12.20
N ARG A 35 -0.84 9.31 -12.36
CA ARG A 35 -0.87 10.34 -11.30
C ARG A 35 -1.58 9.89 -10.04
N VAL A 36 -2.72 9.20 -10.19
CA VAL A 36 -3.46 8.63 -9.06
C VAL A 36 -2.62 7.55 -8.37
N LEU A 37 -1.99 6.65 -9.14
CA LEU A 37 -1.11 5.63 -8.58
C LEU A 37 0.13 6.21 -7.88
N CYS A 38 0.75 7.27 -8.43
CA CYS A 38 1.84 7.98 -7.76
C CYS A 38 1.38 8.60 -6.44
N PHE A 39 0.18 9.20 -6.44
CA PHE A 39 -0.36 9.79 -5.22
C PHE A 39 -0.65 8.73 -4.16
N LEU A 40 -1.19 7.57 -4.55
CA LEU A 40 -1.42 6.45 -3.65
C LEU A 40 -0.12 5.81 -3.14
N ALA A 41 0.88 5.64 -4.00
CA ALA A 41 2.14 4.98 -3.64
C ALA A 41 3.08 5.90 -2.84
N PHE A 42 3.19 7.17 -3.21
CA PHE A 42 4.21 8.09 -2.70
C PHE A 42 3.63 9.34 -2.01
N GLY A 43 2.33 9.60 -2.12
CA GLY A 43 1.68 10.77 -1.55
C GLY A 43 1.84 12.05 -2.37
N ARG A 44 2.38 11.96 -3.60
CA ARG A 44 2.57 13.08 -4.53
C ARG A 44 2.13 12.68 -5.94
N PRO A 45 1.55 13.60 -6.73
CA PRO A 45 1.00 13.27 -8.05
C PRO A 45 2.06 13.10 -9.15
N GLY A 46 3.32 13.48 -8.88
CA GLY A 46 4.43 13.44 -9.84
C GLY A 46 5.42 12.32 -9.57
N LEU A 47 6.12 11.90 -10.62
CA LEU A 47 7.25 10.95 -10.53
C LEU A 47 8.60 11.68 -10.46
N GLU A 48 8.60 13.01 -10.64
CA GLU A 48 9.76 13.89 -10.64
C GLU A 48 10.59 13.75 -9.37
N ASP A 49 9.94 13.77 -8.20
CA ASP A 49 10.61 13.63 -6.90
C ASP A 49 11.23 12.24 -6.74
N HIS A 50 10.55 11.20 -7.24
CA HIS A 50 11.10 9.85 -7.23
C HIS A 50 12.28 9.71 -8.20
N TRP A 51 12.21 10.34 -9.37
CA TRP A 51 13.32 10.39 -10.31
C TRP A 51 14.54 11.13 -9.73
N LYS A 52 14.32 12.24 -9.05
CA LYS A 52 15.38 12.95 -8.30
C LYS A 52 15.99 12.05 -7.23
N SER A 53 15.16 11.28 -6.52
CA SER A 53 15.64 10.33 -5.51
C SER A 53 16.56 9.24 -6.07
N LEU A 54 16.42 8.89 -7.36
CA LEU A 54 17.31 7.94 -8.03
C LEU A 54 18.70 8.50 -8.31
N GLN A 55 18.95 9.80 -8.16
CA GLN A 55 20.25 10.40 -8.50
C GLN A 55 21.30 10.25 -7.38
N SER A 56 20.86 10.05 -6.13
CA SER A 56 21.72 9.78 -4.98
C SER A 56 21.38 8.42 -4.35
N ASP A 57 22.41 7.65 -3.98
CA ASP A 57 22.24 6.35 -3.33
C ASP A 57 21.51 6.50 -1.98
N GLN A 58 21.81 7.55 -1.22
CA GLN A 58 21.19 7.80 0.08
C GLN A 58 19.69 8.11 -0.05
N THR A 59 19.30 8.90 -1.04
CA THR A 59 17.87 9.24 -1.27
C THR A 59 17.11 8.06 -1.83
N PHE A 60 17.73 7.26 -2.70
CA PHE A 60 17.15 6.03 -3.22
C PHE A 60 16.87 5.02 -2.10
N GLU A 61 17.87 4.75 -1.25
CA GLU A 61 17.72 3.85 -0.11
C GLU A 61 16.65 4.32 0.88
N THR A 62 16.49 5.64 1.05
CA THR A 62 15.40 6.19 1.88
C THR A 62 14.02 5.86 1.30
N VAL A 63 13.82 6.04 0.00
CA VAL A 63 12.53 5.73 -0.66
C VAL A 63 12.28 4.23 -0.69
N ARG A 64 13.32 3.43 -0.95
CA ARG A 64 13.28 1.97 -0.94
C ARG A 64 12.91 1.45 0.45
N SER A 65 13.60 1.91 1.50
CA SER A 65 13.31 1.54 2.89
C SER A 65 11.88 1.89 3.29
N LYS A 66 11.39 3.09 2.91
CA LYS A 66 10.00 3.48 3.12
C LYS A 66 9.01 2.54 2.42
N SER A 67 9.27 2.19 1.16
CA SER A 67 8.42 1.29 0.37
C SER A 67 8.40 -0.12 0.97
N CYS A 68 9.57 -0.65 1.35
CA CYS A 68 9.70 -1.93 2.07
C CYS A 68 8.98 -1.90 3.42
N SER A 69 9.05 -0.80 4.17
CA SER A 69 8.34 -0.63 5.45
C SER A 69 6.82 -0.64 5.28
N ILE A 70 6.29 0.03 4.24
CA ILE A 70 4.87 -0.01 3.89
C ILE A 70 4.45 -1.44 3.54
N LEU A 71 5.21 -2.13 2.70
CA LEU A 71 4.92 -3.52 2.32
C LEU A 71 5.00 -4.47 3.52
N ALA A 72 5.99 -4.32 4.39
CA ALA A 72 6.10 -5.10 5.63
C ALA A 72 4.89 -4.89 6.55
N SER A 73 4.47 -3.63 6.75
CA SER A 73 3.27 -3.30 7.53
C SER A 73 2.00 -3.90 6.90
N THR A 74 1.94 -3.91 5.57
CA THR A 74 0.85 -4.53 4.80
C THR A 74 0.83 -6.05 5.01
N ILE A 75 1.99 -6.72 4.98
CA ILE A 75 2.13 -8.16 5.27
C ILE A 75 1.65 -8.46 6.69
N THR A 76 2.09 -7.69 7.69
CA THR A 76 1.67 -7.88 9.09
C THR A 76 0.16 -7.75 9.22
N THR A 77 -0.42 -6.70 8.65
CA THR A 77 -1.88 -6.47 8.70
C THR A 77 -2.64 -7.60 8.02
N ALA A 78 -2.21 -7.99 6.81
CA ALA A 78 -2.80 -9.09 6.07
C ALA A 78 -2.70 -10.42 6.83
N SER A 79 -1.59 -10.68 7.53
CA SER A 79 -1.41 -11.90 8.34
C SER A 79 -2.38 -11.95 9.51
N VAL A 80 -2.60 -10.81 10.18
CA VAL A 80 -3.58 -10.70 11.27
C VAL A 80 -5.00 -10.91 10.74
N LEU A 81 -5.36 -10.26 9.62
CA LEU A 81 -6.66 -10.45 8.97
C LEU A 81 -6.87 -11.89 8.50
N LEU A 82 -5.81 -12.51 8.00
CA LEU A 82 -5.84 -13.91 7.58
C LEU A 82 -6.13 -14.81 8.77
N ALA A 83 -5.30 -14.74 9.82
CA ALA A 83 -5.44 -15.58 11.00
C ALA A 83 -6.83 -15.41 11.66
N THR A 84 -7.29 -14.17 11.81
CA THR A 84 -8.61 -13.88 12.37
C THR A 84 -9.73 -14.41 11.48
N SER A 85 -9.69 -14.15 10.17
CA SER A 85 -10.71 -14.65 9.23
C SER A 85 -10.74 -16.19 9.22
N VAL A 86 -9.58 -16.88 9.27
CA VAL A 86 -9.52 -18.35 9.36
C VAL A 86 -10.27 -18.84 10.60
N VAL A 87 -10.04 -18.23 11.76
CA VAL A 87 -10.72 -18.62 13.00
C VAL A 87 -12.23 -18.49 12.84
N PHE A 88 -12.72 -17.35 12.34
CA PHE A 88 -14.16 -17.14 12.16
C PHE A 88 -14.80 -18.02 11.07
N VAL A 89 -14.04 -18.41 10.04
CA VAL A 89 -14.51 -19.35 9.01
C VAL A 89 -14.51 -20.79 9.51
N SER A 90 -13.53 -21.18 10.33
CA SER A 90 -13.34 -22.57 10.79
C SER A 90 -14.11 -22.93 12.05
N THR A 91 -14.63 -21.95 12.78
CA THR A 91 -15.32 -22.17 14.07
C THR A 91 -16.81 -21.88 13.97
N GLY A 92 -17.60 -22.64 14.73
CA GLY A 92 -19.00 -22.31 14.95
C GLY A 92 -19.14 -21.13 15.91
N SER A 93 -20.27 -20.40 15.83
CA SER A 93 -20.49 -19.28 16.75
C SER A 93 -20.50 -19.78 18.20
N PRO A 94 -19.68 -19.19 19.09
CA PRO A 94 -19.65 -19.57 20.50
C PRO A 94 -20.92 -19.12 21.23
N VAL A 95 -21.72 -18.24 20.63
CA VAL A 95 -22.86 -17.60 21.27
C VAL A 95 -24.06 -17.58 20.34
N PRO A 96 -25.20 -18.19 20.74
CA PRO A 96 -26.33 -18.44 19.84
C PRO A 96 -27.02 -17.16 19.34
N TYR A 97 -26.90 -16.05 20.07
CA TYR A 97 -27.48 -14.77 19.64
C TYR A 97 -26.61 -14.01 18.64
N PHE A 98 -25.35 -14.40 18.39
CA PHE A 98 -24.44 -13.73 17.45
C PHE A 98 -24.00 -14.71 16.36
N ASP A 99 -24.80 -14.87 15.32
CA ASP A 99 -24.55 -15.87 14.29
C ASP A 99 -23.74 -15.33 13.10
N TYR A 100 -22.41 -15.41 13.20
CA TYR A 100 -21.49 -15.14 12.09
C TYR A 100 -21.34 -16.31 11.11
N THR A 101 -21.97 -17.45 11.38
CA THR A 101 -21.98 -18.61 10.47
C THR A 101 -23.13 -18.56 9.47
N SER A 102 -24.07 -17.63 9.66
CA SER A 102 -25.12 -17.34 8.69
C SER A 102 -24.51 -16.99 7.30
N PRO A 103 -25.23 -17.30 6.20
CA PRO A 103 -24.63 -17.29 4.85
C PRO A 103 -23.95 -15.97 4.45
N ALA A 104 -24.54 -14.82 4.80
CA ALA A 104 -24.01 -13.51 4.41
C ALA A 104 -22.72 -13.12 5.14
N PRO A 105 -22.66 -13.12 6.49
CA PRO A 105 -21.40 -12.95 7.24
C PRO A 105 -20.34 -13.96 6.85
N HIS A 106 -20.71 -15.23 6.71
CA HIS A 106 -19.75 -16.29 6.40
C HIS A 106 -19.11 -16.11 5.01
N CYS A 107 -19.91 -15.73 4.01
CA CYS A 107 -19.39 -15.39 2.67
C CYS A 107 -18.40 -14.23 2.71
N LEU A 108 -18.71 -13.16 3.45
CA LEU A 108 -17.82 -12.01 3.60
C LEU A 108 -16.52 -12.35 4.36
N LEU A 109 -16.59 -13.21 5.39
CA LEU A 109 -15.40 -13.72 6.08
C LEU A 109 -14.51 -14.54 5.15
N PHE A 110 -15.11 -15.36 4.27
CA PHE A 110 -14.37 -16.12 3.27
C PHE A 110 -13.72 -15.21 2.21
N ILE A 111 -14.42 -14.19 1.73
CA ILE A 111 -13.85 -13.18 0.83
C ILE A 111 -12.70 -12.43 1.52
N SER A 112 -12.89 -12.02 2.78
CA SER A 112 -11.85 -11.40 3.60
C SER A 112 -10.60 -12.27 3.69
N LEU A 113 -10.77 -13.57 3.96
CA LEU A 113 -9.70 -14.56 4.04
C LEU A 113 -8.92 -14.64 2.71
N MET A 114 -9.61 -14.78 1.59
CA MET A 114 -8.98 -14.89 0.27
C MET A 114 -8.21 -13.62 -0.09
N LEU A 115 -8.80 -12.45 0.15
CA LEU A 115 -8.15 -11.16 -0.10
C LEU A 115 -6.92 -10.94 0.79
N ALA A 116 -6.97 -11.35 2.06
CA ALA A 116 -5.83 -11.30 2.95
C ALA A 116 -4.68 -12.19 2.44
N MET A 117 -4.96 -13.41 1.95
CA MET A 117 -3.95 -14.26 1.33
C MET A 117 -3.32 -13.62 0.09
N ILE A 118 -4.15 -13.11 -0.82
CA ILE A 118 -3.68 -12.44 -2.04
C ILE A 118 -2.82 -11.24 -1.65
N ALA A 119 -3.24 -10.45 -0.67
CA ALA A 119 -2.48 -9.31 -0.18
C ALA A 119 -1.12 -9.72 0.40
N MET A 120 -1.05 -10.78 1.21
CA MET A 120 0.22 -11.31 1.74
C MET A 120 1.18 -11.73 0.62
N LEU A 121 0.69 -12.51 -0.35
CA LEU A 121 1.51 -13.02 -1.46
C LEU A 121 1.99 -11.88 -2.38
N THR A 122 1.10 -10.96 -2.72
CA THR A 122 1.43 -9.80 -3.57
C THR A 122 2.36 -8.83 -2.85
N SER A 123 2.19 -8.61 -1.54
CA SER A 123 3.12 -7.80 -0.74
C SER A 123 4.49 -8.44 -0.62
N GLY A 124 4.56 -9.75 -0.33
CA GLY A 124 5.82 -10.48 -0.19
C GLY A 124 6.61 -10.53 -1.50
N SER A 125 5.94 -10.83 -2.61
CA SER A 125 6.57 -10.80 -3.95
C SER A 125 7.04 -9.40 -4.34
N SER A 126 6.26 -8.36 -4.02
CA SER A 126 6.67 -6.98 -4.25
C SER A 126 7.87 -6.61 -3.37
N MET A 127 7.85 -6.94 -2.09
CA MET A 127 8.96 -6.67 -1.16
C MET A 127 10.24 -7.36 -1.61
N LEU A 128 10.16 -8.61 -2.08
CA LEU A 128 11.31 -9.32 -2.63
C LEU A 128 11.88 -8.61 -3.86
N ARG A 129 11.02 -8.11 -4.75
CA ARG A 129 11.44 -7.29 -5.90
C ARG A 129 12.17 -6.03 -5.45
N TRP A 130 11.65 -5.33 -4.43
CA TRP A 130 12.29 -4.13 -3.87
C TRP A 130 13.62 -4.43 -3.16
N LEU A 131 13.76 -5.59 -2.52
CA LEU A 131 15.01 -6.04 -1.91
C LEU A 131 16.09 -6.43 -2.93
N HIS A 132 15.73 -6.72 -4.17
CA HIS A 132 16.68 -7.02 -5.25
C HIS A 132 16.83 -5.89 -6.27
N ALA A 133 15.97 -4.86 -6.19
CA ALA A 133 16.06 -3.70 -7.06
C ALA A 133 17.29 -2.85 -6.68
N ASP A 134 18.28 -2.84 -7.57
CA ASP A 134 19.40 -1.93 -7.51
C ASP A 134 19.02 -0.58 -8.16
N ARG A 135 19.69 0.50 -7.75
CA ARG A 135 19.48 1.86 -8.27
C ARG A 135 19.73 1.91 -9.77
N GLN A 136 20.82 1.30 -10.25
CA GLN A 136 21.18 1.31 -11.67
C GLN A 136 20.12 0.56 -12.50
N TRP A 137 19.73 -0.63 -12.05
CA TRP A 137 18.66 -1.41 -12.67
C TRP A 137 17.34 -0.64 -12.72
N THR A 138 16.98 0.01 -11.61
CA THR A 138 15.75 0.80 -11.49
C THR A 138 15.78 1.99 -12.45
N GLN A 139 16.89 2.73 -12.54
CA GLN A 139 17.05 3.81 -13.50
C GLN A 139 16.93 3.33 -14.94
N GLU A 140 17.57 2.22 -15.30
CA GLU A 140 17.56 1.67 -16.67
C GLU A 140 16.15 1.28 -17.12
N HIS A 141 15.35 0.71 -16.23
CA HIS A 141 13.99 0.27 -16.54
C HIS A 141 12.95 1.39 -16.41
N LEU A 142 13.21 2.44 -15.62
CA LEU A 142 12.37 3.64 -15.57
C LEU A 142 12.57 4.57 -16.78
N LYS A 143 13.80 4.67 -17.32
CA LYS A 143 14.12 5.51 -18.50
C LYS A 143 13.16 5.34 -19.69
N PRO A 144 12.84 4.12 -20.16
CA PRO A 144 11.93 3.94 -21.29
C PRO A 144 10.47 4.30 -20.97
N GLY A 145 10.10 4.47 -19.69
CA GLY A 145 8.74 4.77 -19.27
C GLY A 145 7.74 3.63 -19.57
N GLY A 146 6.44 3.92 -19.47
CA GLY A 146 5.39 2.98 -19.88
C GLY A 146 5.03 1.89 -18.86
N TYR A 147 4.91 0.64 -19.32
CA TYR A 147 4.39 -0.49 -18.53
C TYR A 147 5.20 -0.76 -17.26
N PHE A 148 6.52 -0.53 -17.30
CA PHE A 148 7.38 -0.76 -16.14
C PHE A 148 7.02 0.17 -14.97
N VAL A 149 6.81 1.46 -15.23
CA VAL A 149 6.40 2.45 -14.21
C VAL A 149 5.05 2.08 -13.60
N GLN A 150 4.11 1.63 -14.44
CA GLN A 150 2.80 1.18 -13.97
C GLN A 150 2.91 -0.09 -13.12
N SER A 151 3.66 -1.10 -13.57
CA SER A 151 3.91 -2.33 -12.81
C SER A 151 4.60 -2.05 -11.48
N TYR A 152 5.54 -1.11 -11.47
CA TYR A 152 6.25 -0.67 -10.26
C TYR A 152 5.30 -0.01 -9.25
N LEU A 153 4.48 0.95 -9.68
CA LEU A 153 3.50 1.59 -8.81
C LEU A 153 2.41 0.61 -8.35
N LEU A 154 1.92 -0.25 -9.25
CA LEU A 154 0.93 -1.28 -8.94
C LEU A 154 1.46 -2.28 -7.92
N SER A 155 2.77 -2.57 -7.91
CA SER A 155 3.38 -3.46 -6.92
C SER A 155 3.23 -2.95 -5.48
N ILE A 156 3.17 -1.64 -5.26
CA ILE A 156 2.92 -1.04 -3.94
C ILE A 156 1.42 -0.93 -3.67
N VAL A 157 0.65 -0.39 -4.62
CA VAL A 157 -0.75 -0.01 -4.38
C VAL A 157 -1.68 -1.23 -4.31
N THR A 158 -1.46 -2.24 -5.16
CA THR A 158 -2.31 -3.43 -5.25
C THR A 158 -2.43 -4.19 -3.92
N PRO A 159 -1.34 -4.54 -3.22
CA PRO A 159 -1.45 -5.23 -1.93
C PRO A 159 -2.19 -4.40 -0.87
N ILE A 160 -1.96 -3.09 -0.82
CA ILE A 160 -2.66 -2.19 0.12
C ILE A 160 -4.17 -2.20 -0.15
N PHE A 161 -4.56 -2.18 -1.42
CA PHE A 161 -5.97 -2.25 -1.81
C PHE A 161 -6.61 -3.58 -1.36
N PHE A 162 -5.93 -4.72 -1.58
CA PHE A 162 -6.45 -6.02 -1.15
C PHE A 162 -6.57 -6.14 0.38
N VAL A 163 -5.59 -5.64 1.15
CA VAL A 163 -5.70 -5.60 2.63
C VAL A 163 -6.88 -4.74 3.07
N THR A 164 -7.05 -3.57 2.46
CA THR A 164 -8.12 -2.65 2.82
C THR A 164 -9.48 -3.26 2.54
N TRP A 165 -9.65 -3.90 1.37
CA TRP A 165 -10.89 -4.56 1.01
C TRP A 165 -11.17 -5.80 1.89
N SER A 166 -10.13 -6.57 2.23
CA SER A 166 -10.22 -7.66 3.20
C SER A 166 -10.75 -7.18 4.54
N LEU A 167 -10.16 -6.10 5.09
CA LEU A 167 -10.60 -5.48 6.33
C LEU A 167 -12.07 -5.02 6.26
N HIS A 168 -12.48 -4.41 5.15
CA HIS A 168 -13.87 -3.99 4.95
C HIS A 168 -14.82 -5.19 4.96
N CYS A 169 -14.52 -6.25 4.19
CA CYS A 169 -15.32 -7.47 4.19
C CYS A 169 -15.42 -8.08 5.60
N PHE A 170 -14.31 -8.13 6.35
CA PHE A 170 -14.30 -8.62 7.72
C PHE A 170 -15.22 -7.79 8.62
N ILE A 171 -15.06 -6.46 8.62
CA ILE A 171 -15.88 -5.56 9.44
C ILE A 171 -17.37 -5.70 9.08
N PHE A 172 -17.71 -5.71 7.79
CA PHE A 172 -19.10 -5.88 7.36
C PHE A 172 -19.69 -7.23 7.78
N ALA A 173 -18.92 -8.31 7.75
CA ALA A 173 -19.39 -9.61 8.24
C ALA A 173 -19.80 -9.55 9.72
N ILE A 174 -18.96 -8.96 10.57
CA ILE A 174 -19.21 -8.80 12.00
C ILE A 174 -20.39 -7.86 12.26
N LEU A 175 -20.50 -6.77 11.50
CA LEU A 175 -21.62 -5.82 11.61
C LEU A 175 -22.95 -6.48 11.22
N ILE A 176 -22.99 -7.27 10.14
CA ILE A 176 -24.21 -7.99 9.74
C ILE A 176 -24.59 -9.02 10.80
N ALA A 177 -23.63 -9.81 11.28
CA ALA A 177 -23.88 -10.80 12.32
C ALA A 177 -24.44 -10.16 13.61
N GLY A 178 -23.92 -9.00 14.01
CA GLY A 178 -24.41 -8.30 15.20
C GLY A 178 -25.71 -7.53 15.00
N PHE A 179 -25.95 -6.98 13.82
CA PHE A 179 -27.21 -6.31 13.50
C PHE A 179 -28.38 -7.31 13.42
N CYS A 180 -28.11 -8.52 12.94
CA CYS A 180 -29.05 -9.64 12.92
C CYS A 180 -29.14 -10.39 14.26
N SER A 181 -28.39 -9.96 15.29
CA SER A 181 -28.39 -10.60 16.60
C SER A 181 -29.76 -10.52 17.28
N GLN A 182 -30.13 -11.55 18.03
CA GLN A 182 -31.34 -11.53 18.87
C GLN A 182 -31.20 -10.61 20.09
N ASN A 183 -29.98 -10.18 20.43
CA ASN A 183 -29.71 -9.33 21.59
C ASN A 183 -29.74 -7.84 21.20
N THR A 184 -30.66 -7.08 21.81
CA THR A 184 -30.82 -5.63 21.59
C THR A 184 -29.53 -4.85 21.84
N ILE A 185 -28.75 -5.21 22.86
CA ILE A 185 -27.48 -4.53 23.17
C ILE A 185 -26.50 -4.73 22.00
N CYS A 186 -26.39 -5.95 21.50
CA CYS A 186 -25.51 -6.26 20.36
C CYS A 186 -25.93 -5.48 19.10
N ARG A 187 -27.23 -5.38 18.83
CA ARG A 187 -27.77 -4.60 17.71
C ARG A 187 -27.48 -3.11 17.83
N VAL A 188 -27.69 -2.53 19.00
CA VAL A 188 -27.43 -1.09 19.24
C VAL A 188 -25.94 -0.79 19.12
N VAL A 189 -25.08 -1.62 19.73
CA VAL A 189 -23.62 -1.45 19.66
C VAL A 189 -23.12 -1.58 18.21
N THR A 190 -23.60 -2.56 17.46
CA THR A 190 -23.20 -2.72 16.05
C THR A 190 -23.74 -1.61 15.15
N ALA A 191 -24.96 -1.10 15.39
CA ALA A 191 -25.48 0.06 14.68
C ALA A 191 -24.63 1.32 14.94
N LEU A 192 -24.29 1.59 16.22
CA LEU A 192 -23.39 2.70 16.58
C LEU A 192 -22.01 2.55 15.95
N TRP A 193 -21.48 1.31 15.92
CA TRP A 193 -20.20 1.03 15.28
C TRP A 193 -20.25 1.24 13.77
N LEU A 194 -21.32 0.82 13.09
CA LEU A 194 -21.54 1.10 11.67
C LEU A 194 -21.57 2.60 11.38
N VAL A 195 -22.29 3.39 12.17
CA VAL A 195 -22.34 4.86 12.02
C VAL A 195 -20.94 5.44 12.18
N THR A 196 -20.22 5.06 13.23
CA THR A 196 -18.84 5.52 13.49
C THR A 196 -17.91 5.14 12.35
N TYR A 197 -18.05 3.93 11.81
CA TYR A 197 -17.26 3.43 10.70
C TYR A 197 -17.53 4.23 9.42
N VAL A 198 -18.79 4.48 9.07
CA VAL A 198 -19.15 5.30 7.90
C VAL A 198 -18.61 6.72 8.05
N LEU A 199 -18.75 7.34 9.23
CA LEU A 199 -18.19 8.67 9.49
C LEU A 199 -16.67 8.71 9.34
N ASN A 200 -15.96 7.68 9.82
CA ASN A 200 -14.51 7.58 9.64
C ASN A 200 -14.12 7.46 8.17
N ILE A 201 -14.79 6.61 7.39
CA ILE A 201 -14.52 6.46 5.96
C ILE A 201 -14.78 7.77 5.20
N VAL A 202 -15.90 8.45 5.49
CA VAL A 202 -16.21 9.75 4.91
C VAL A 202 -15.15 10.78 5.27
N THR A 203 -14.70 10.82 6.53
CA THR A 203 -13.68 11.77 6.99
C THR A 203 -12.33 11.51 6.30
N ILE A 204 -11.91 10.25 6.20
CA ILE A 204 -10.68 9.85 5.50
C ILE A 204 -10.77 10.21 4.02
N LEU A 205 -11.89 9.92 3.37
CA LEU A 205 -12.11 10.24 1.95
C LEU A 205 -12.09 11.75 1.72
N MET A 206 -12.78 12.53 2.55
CA MET A 206 -12.78 13.99 2.47
C MET A 206 -11.37 14.55 2.65
N HIS A 207 -10.63 14.08 3.65
CA HIS A 207 -9.25 14.51 3.87
C HIS A 207 -8.33 14.12 2.70
N PHE A 208 -8.52 12.93 2.12
CA PHE A 208 -7.79 12.49 0.94
C PHE A 208 -8.10 13.37 -0.28
N VAL A 209 -9.37 13.64 -0.57
CA VAL A 209 -9.81 14.51 -1.68
C VAL A 209 -9.30 15.92 -1.49
N TRP A 210 -9.39 16.46 -0.28
CA TRP A 210 -8.84 17.78 0.07
C TRP A 210 -7.34 17.83 -0.20
N LYS A 211 -6.57 16.87 0.33
CA LYS A 211 -5.11 16.80 0.12
C LYS A 211 -4.76 16.62 -1.36
N TYR A 212 -5.53 15.82 -2.09
CA TYR A 212 -5.31 15.61 -3.52
C TYR A 212 -5.57 16.90 -4.32
N SER A 213 -6.67 17.61 -4.04
CA SER A 213 -7.02 18.86 -4.71
C SER A 213 -5.98 19.97 -4.49
N THR A 214 -5.58 20.19 -3.23
CA THR A 214 -4.55 21.19 -2.87
C THR A 214 -3.21 20.90 -3.54
N THR A 215 -2.82 19.63 -3.64
CA THR A 215 -1.56 19.25 -4.30
C THR A 215 -1.63 19.46 -5.82
N LEU A 216 -2.78 19.19 -6.45
CA LEU A 216 -2.98 19.45 -7.88
C LEU A 216 -2.97 20.94 -8.21
N ASP A 217 -3.57 21.77 -7.37
CA ASP A 217 -3.60 23.22 -7.59
C ASP A 217 -2.19 23.82 -7.48
N HIS A 218 -1.39 23.41 -6.50
CA HIS A 218 0.01 23.83 -6.42
C HIS A 218 0.84 23.46 -7.66
N THR A 219 0.61 22.28 -8.24
CA THR A 219 1.31 21.90 -9.49
C THR A 219 0.86 22.71 -10.71
N ARG A 220 -0.36 23.27 -10.70
CA ARG A 220 -0.87 24.13 -11.79
C ARG A 220 -0.28 25.55 -11.76
N TYR A 221 0.11 26.05 -10.59
CA TYR A 221 0.68 27.40 -10.44
C TYR A 221 2.21 27.46 -10.64
N GLN A 222 2.89 26.31 -10.78
CA GLN A 222 4.34 26.23 -11.02
C GLN A 222 4.73 25.90 -12.47
N GLN A 223 3.74 25.73 -13.36
CA GLN A 223 3.95 25.63 -14.81
C GLN A 223 3.69 26.98 -15.47
#